data_AF-A0A7Y8JYC4-F1
#
_entry.id   AF-A0A7Y8JYC4-F1
#
_cell.length_a   1.000
_cell.length_b   1.000
_cell.length_c   1.000
_cell.angle_alpha   90.00
_cell.angle_beta   90.00
_cell.angle_gamma   90.00
#
_symmetry.space_group_name_H-M   'P 1'
#
loop_
_entity.id
_entity.type
_entity.pdbx_description
1 polymer ?
#
loop_
_entity_poly.entity_id
_entity_poly.type
_entity_poly.pdbx_seq_one_letter_code
_entity_poly.pdbx_strand_id
1 'polypeptide(L)'
;MSNVLIIESSARQQDSISRQLTQQFISQWQVAHPADQITVRDVALNPVPHLDANLLGGWMKPTEQRSAVEQASLDRSNELTDELLAAD
;
A
#
# COMPACT_ATOMS: atom_id res chain seq x y z
N MET A 1 -20.85 1.60 -0.55
CA MET A 1 -19.77 0.76 -0.04
C MET A 1 -18.51 1.49 -0.40
N SER A 2 -17.82 2.01 0.60
CA SER A 2 -16.54 2.65 0.41
C SER A 2 -15.41 1.65 0.64
N ASN A 3 -14.30 1.84 -0.06
CA ASN A 3 -13.05 1.16 0.15
C ASN A 3 -12.10 2.10 0.91
N VAL A 4 -11.81 1.77 2.16
CA VAL A 4 -10.93 2.58 3.00
C VAL A 4 -9.53 1.98 2.98
N LEU A 5 -8.57 2.73 2.43
CA LEU A 5 -7.15 2.39 2.50
C LEU A 5 -6.50 3.03 3.72
N ILE A 6 -5.97 2.20 4.61
CA ILE A 6 -5.20 2.60 5.77
C ILE A 6 -3.71 2.42 5.47
N ILE A 7 -2.92 3.49 5.57
CA ILE A 7 -1.47 3.44 5.40
C ILE A 7 -0.79 3.53 6.76
N GLU A 8 -0.22 2.42 7.21
CA GLU A 8 0.57 2.35 8.44
C GLU A 8 2.04 2.62 8.17
N SER A 9 2.58 3.67 8.78
CA SER A 9 3.95 4.15 8.55
C SER A 9 4.85 4.10 9.80
N SER A 10 4.29 3.81 10.97
CA SER A 10 5.07 3.73 12.21
C SER A 10 6.03 2.55 12.17
N ALA A 11 7.34 2.83 12.26
CA ALA A 11 8.38 1.81 12.44
C ALA A 11 8.24 1.05 13.77
N ARG A 12 7.65 1.69 14.79
CA ARG A 12 7.33 1.05 16.07
C ARG A 12 6.16 0.10 15.84
N GLN A 13 6.41 -1.20 16.02
CA GLN A 13 5.39 -2.26 15.95
C GLN A 13 4.68 -2.43 17.29
N GLN A 14 5.41 -2.26 18.38
CA GLN A 14 4.91 -2.27 19.75
C GLN A 14 4.96 -0.84 20.32
N ASP A 15 4.05 -0.56 21.26
CA ASP A 15 3.95 0.74 21.93
C ASP A 15 3.86 1.95 20.98
N SER A 16 3.29 1.74 19.79
CA SER A 16 3.01 2.80 18.84
C SER A 16 1.63 3.37 19.09
N ILE A 17 1.60 4.61 19.59
CA ILE A 17 0.36 5.34 19.83
C ILE A 17 -0.40 5.58 18.51
N SER A 18 0.29 5.84 17.40
CA SER A 18 -0.38 6.05 16.11
C SER A 18 -1.07 4.77 15.62
N ARG A 19 -0.41 3.60 15.71
CA ARG A 19 -1.04 2.30 15.37
C ARG A 19 -2.24 1.99 16.27
N GLN A 20 -2.14 2.32 17.57
CA GLN A 20 -3.27 2.16 18.49
C GLN A 20 -4.47 3.01 18.07
N LEU A 21 -4.24 4.27 17.68
CA LEU A 21 -5.29 5.18 17.21
C LEU A 21 -5.92 4.68 15.90
N THR A 22 -5.11 4.23 14.93
CA THR A 22 -5.62 3.66 13.68
C THR A 22 -6.45 2.41 13.91
N GLN A 23 -6.02 1.52 14.82
CA GLN A 23 -6.78 0.33 15.17
C GLN A 23 -8.15 0.68 15.81
N GLN A 24 -8.18 1.71 16.65
CA GLN A 24 -9.43 2.23 17.22
C GLN A 24 -10.34 2.81 16.12
N PHE A 25 -9.78 3.54 15.16
CA PHE A 25 -10.51 4.05 14.01
C PHE A 25 -11.12 2.91 13.19
N ILE A 26 -10.33 1.90 12.80
CA ILE A 26 -10.79 0.74 12.03
C ILE A 26 -11.96 0.05 12.75
N SER A 27 -11.81 -0.19 14.06
CA SER A 27 -12.85 -0.85 14.86
C SER A 27 -14.16 -0.05 14.89
N GLN A 28 -14.08 1.27 15.05
CA GLN A 28 -15.27 2.13 15.07
C GLN A 28 -15.88 2.28 13.68
N TRP A 29 -15.05 2.37 12.64
CA TRP A 29 -15.49 2.50 11.25
C TRP A 29 -16.29 1.28 10.80
N GLN A 30 -15.79 0.06 11.06
CA GLN A 30 -16.47 -1.18 10.68
C GLN A 30 -17.83 -1.35 11.38
N VAL A 31 -17.96 -0.86 12.61
CA VAL A 31 -19.25 -0.86 13.32
C VAL A 31 -20.23 0.12 12.68
N ALA A 32 -19.77 1.32 12.32
CA ALA A 32 -20.60 2.35 11.70
C ALA A 32 -20.94 2.05 10.24
N HIS A 33 -20.04 1.38 9.51
CA HIS A 33 -20.12 1.10 8.08
C HIS A 33 -19.83 -0.39 7.80
N PRO A 34 -20.73 -1.31 8.20
CA PRO A 34 -20.48 -2.75 8.11
C PRO A 34 -20.36 -3.30 6.67
N ALA A 35 -20.73 -2.51 5.67
CA ALA A 35 -20.62 -2.86 4.25
C ALA A 35 -19.36 -2.31 3.58
N ASP A 36 -18.59 -1.46 4.27
CA ASP A 36 -17.35 -0.89 3.73
C ASP A 36 -16.20 -1.89 3.87
N GLN A 37 -15.25 -1.82 2.94
CA GLN A 37 -14.07 -2.67 2.95
C GLN A 37 -12.87 -1.87 3.46
N ILE A 38 -12.00 -2.53 4.22
CA ILE A 38 -10.79 -1.91 4.75
C ILE A 38 -9.57 -2.69 4.25
N THR A 39 -8.65 -1.98 3.62
CA THR A 39 -7.34 -2.48 3.20
C THR A 39 -6.27 -1.81 4.04
N VAL A 40 -5.34 -2.60 4.61
CA VAL A 40 -4.23 -2.06 5.42
C VAL A 40 -2.91 -2.26 4.70
N ARG A 41 -2.27 -1.17 4.30
CA ARG A 41 -0.92 -1.13 3.71
C ARG A 41 0.08 -0.69 4.77
N ASP A 42 0.83 -1.64 5.30
CA ASP A 42 1.91 -1.37 6.26
C ASP A 42 3.26 -1.17 5.55
N VAL A 43 3.65 0.09 5.37
CA VAL A 43 4.90 0.47 4.70
C VAL A 43 6.12 0.40 5.62
N ALA A 44 5.93 0.19 6.93
CA ALA A 44 7.03 -0.06 7.86
C ALA A 44 7.42 -1.55 7.90
N LEU A 45 6.45 -2.45 7.76
CA LEU A 45 6.68 -3.90 7.65
C LEU A 45 7.04 -4.32 6.23
N ASN A 46 6.44 -3.69 5.22
CA ASN A 46 6.71 -3.94 3.81
C ASN A 46 7.21 -2.64 3.17
N PRO A 47 8.50 -2.29 3.33
CA PRO A 47 9.05 -1.04 2.84
C PRO A 47 8.85 -0.87 1.34
N VAL A 48 8.39 0.32 0.95
CA VAL A 48 8.39 0.74 -0.44
C VAL A 48 9.82 1.19 -0.78
N PRO A 49 10.51 0.54 -1.74
CA PRO A 49 11.86 0.95 -2.11
C PRO A 49 11.88 2.37 -2.69
N HIS A 50 13.02 3.06 -2.55
CA HIS A 50 13.23 4.32 -3.25
C HIS A 50 13.17 4.12 -4.77
N LEU A 51 12.81 5.20 -5.48
CA LEU A 51 12.86 5.23 -6.94
C LEU A 51 14.28 4.89 -7.44
N ASP A 52 14.38 3.90 -8.32
CA ASP A 52 15.64 3.43 -8.89
C ASP A 52 15.52 3.20 -10.41
N ALA A 53 16.64 2.81 -11.03
CA ALA A 53 16.68 2.52 -12.46
C ALA A 53 15.80 1.32 -12.86
N ASN A 54 15.54 0.37 -11.96
CA ASN A 54 14.71 -0.79 -12.25
C ASN A 54 13.23 -0.37 -12.38
N LEU A 55 12.74 0.47 -11.46
CA LEU A 55 11.39 1.00 -11.55
C LEU A 55 11.21 1.89 -12.79
N LEU A 56 12.19 2.76 -13.09
CA LEU A 56 12.19 3.54 -14.33
C LEU A 56 12.16 2.64 -15.58
N GLY A 57 12.96 1.57 -15.59
CA GLY A 57 12.95 0.57 -16.65
C GLY A 57 11.59 -0.10 -16.80
N GLY A 58 10.94 -0.44 -15.69
CA GLY A 58 9.58 -0.96 -15.65
C GLY A 58 8.56 -0.02 -16.28
N TRP A 59 8.57 1.27 -15.94
CA TRP A 59 7.65 2.26 -16.51
C TRP A 59 7.90 2.56 -17.99
N MET A 60 9.17 2.64 -18.40
CA MET A 60 9.53 3.25 -19.70
C MET A 60 9.81 2.24 -20.82
N LYS A 61 10.27 1.03 -20.52
CA LYS A 61 10.61 0.05 -21.56
C LYS A 61 9.36 -0.67 -22.09
N PRO A 62 9.33 -1.06 -23.38
CA PRO A 62 8.38 -2.04 -23.89
C PRO A 62 8.45 -3.34 -23.07
N THR A 63 7.31 -4.02 -22.91
CA THR A 63 7.19 -5.23 -22.07
C THR A 63 8.24 -6.30 -22.43
N GLU A 64 8.52 -6.48 -23.71
CA GLU A 64 9.46 -7.48 -24.23
C GLU A 64 10.93 -7.16 -23.91
N GLN A 65 11.23 -5.93 -23.50
CA GLN A 65 12.58 -5.44 -23.20
C GLN A 65 12.84 -5.29 -21.69
N ARG A 66 11.84 -5.58 -20.85
CA ARG A 66 11.98 -5.52 -19.39
C ARG A 66 12.70 -6.76 -18.88
N SER A 67 13.69 -6.56 -18.03
CA SER A 67 14.24 -7.63 -17.20
C SER A 67 13.23 -8.07 -16.14
N ALA A 68 13.44 -9.26 -15.57
CA ALA A 68 12.58 -9.77 -14.50
C ALA A 68 12.53 -8.85 -13.27
N VAL A 69 13.63 -8.15 -12.95
CA VAL A 69 13.69 -7.21 -11.81
C VAL A 69 12.92 -5.93 -12.12
N GLU A 70 13.00 -5.42 -13.35
CA GLU A 70 12.21 -4.26 -13.79
C GLU A 70 10.71 -4.59 -13.78
N GLN A 71 10.33 -5.78 -14.25
CA GLN A 71 8.93 -6.23 -14.20
C GLN A 71 8.43 -6.37 -12.76
N ALA A 72 9.21 -6.98 -11.86
CA ALA A 72 8.83 -7.11 -10.45
C ALA A 72 8.70 -5.74 -9.74
N SER A 73 9.57 -4.77 -10.06
CA SER A 73 9.43 -3.40 -9.54
C SER A 73 8.19 -2.70 -10.09
N LEU A 74 7.86 -2.90 -11.37
CA LEU A 74 6.63 -2.41 -11.97
C LEU A 74 5.39 -3.02 -11.33
N ASP A 75 5.38 -4.34 -11.11
CA ASP A 75 4.25 -5.06 -10.52
C ASP A 75 3.95 -4.53 -9.11
N ARG A 76 4.99 -4.32 -8.29
CA ARG A 76 4.85 -3.66 -6.97
C ARG A 76 4.29 -2.25 -7.10
N SER A 77 4.78 -1.47 -8.05
CA SER A 77 4.30 -0.10 -8.27
C SER A 77 2.83 -0.08 -8.67
N ASN A 78 2.40 -1.02 -9.51
CA ASN A 78 1.01 -1.16 -9.92
C ASN A 78 0.14 -1.58 -8.73
N GLU A 79 0.55 -2.58 -7.95
CA GLU A 79 -0.17 -3.00 -6.74
C GLU A 79 -0.46 -1.82 -5.81
N LEU A 80 0.57 -1.02 -5.48
CA LEU A 80 0.41 0.14 -4.58
C LEU A 80 -0.46 1.25 -5.20
N THR A 81 -0.39 1.41 -6.52
CA THR A 81 -1.22 2.41 -7.22
C THR A 81 -2.67 1.96 -7.31
N ASP A 82 -2.91 0.69 -7.58
CA ASP A 82 -4.23 0.08 -7.66
C ASP A 82 -4.93 0.10 -6.29
N GLU A 83 -4.19 -0.13 -5.19
CA GLU A 83 -4.70 0.05 -3.83
C GLU A 83 -5.21 1.47 -3.59
N LEU A 84 -4.45 2.48 -4.02
CA LEU A 84 -4.82 3.88 -3.87
C LEU A 84 -6.01 4.25 -4.76
N LEU A 85 -6.00 3.82 -6.02
CA LEU A 85 -7.07 4.12 -6.99
C LEU A 85 -8.39 3.41 -6.65
N ALA A 86 -8.32 2.28 -5.95
CA ALA A 86 -9.49 1.55 -5.49
C ALA A 86 -10.13 2.17 -4.24
N ALA A 87 -9.44 3.07 -3.53
CA ALA A 87 -9.93 3.70 -2.31
C ALA A 87 -10.79 4.95 -2.59
N ASP A 88 -11.78 5.21 -1.71
CA ASP A 88 -12.70 6.36 -1.79
C ASP A 88 -12.29 7.55 -0.90
#